data_AF-A0A1B6W0R7-F1
#
_entry.id   AF-A0A1B6W0R7-F1
#
_cell.length_a   1.000
_cell.length_b   1.000
_cell.length_c   1.000
_cell.angle_alpha   90.00
_cell.angle_beta   90.00
_cell.angle_gamma   90.00
#
_symmetry.space_group_name_H-M   'P 1'
#
loop_
_entity.id
_entity.type
_entity.pdbx_description
1 polymer ?
#
loop_
_entity_poly.entity_id
_entity_poly.type
_entity_poly.pdbx_seq_one_letter_code
_entity_poly.pdbx_strand_id
1 'polypeptide(L)'
;MPLLSKLLPAGSLWKKLLPLLLALAVAATCYRAGYLNRDGKAKTEMATVAAAHQQAQLEAERAYSAKLAEVAAERQKWVDFAQSQSVKLAEANRRLDSQTTYIKQEIPHAIARDNSAGGCHSGLGTDGLRLYRQALGYSAD
;
A
#
# COMPACT_ATOMS: atom_id res chain seq x y z
N MET A 1 11.30 28.13 -83.14
CA MET A 1 11.40 28.76 -81.81
C MET A 1 12.74 28.38 -81.18
N PRO A 2 13.74 29.29 -81.19
CA PRO A 2 14.97 29.15 -80.43
C PRO A 2 14.67 29.52 -78.96
N LEU A 3 15.38 28.97 -77.95
CA LEU A 3 15.67 29.69 -76.68
C LEU A 3 16.36 28.87 -75.56
N LEU A 4 16.75 27.61 -75.73
CA LEU A 4 17.35 26.84 -74.61
C LEU A 4 18.73 26.21 -74.87
N SER A 5 19.44 26.61 -75.93
CA SER A 5 20.77 26.02 -76.24
C SER A 5 21.97 26.88 -75.82
N LYS A 6 21.77 28.03 -75.15
CA LYS A 6 22.86 28.96 -74.80
C LYS A 6 23.51 28.76 -73.41
N LEU A 7 23.24 27.66 -72.72
CA LEU A 7 23.77 27.41 -71.37
C LEU A 7 24.94 26.42 -71.28
N LEU A 8 25.51 26.00 -72.41
CA LEU A 8 26.71 25.15 -72.40
C LEU A 8 27.98 26.02 -72.51
N PRO A 9 28.72 26.28 -71.42
CA PRO A 9 30.03 26.92 -71.53
C PRO A 9 30.98 25.98 -72.28
N ALA A 10 31.71 26.53 -73.25
CA ALA A 10 32.66 25.86 -74.12
C ALA A 10 33.48 24.76 -73.40
N GLY A 11 33.70 23.62 -74.07
CA GLY A 11 34.14 22.32 -73.51
C GLY A 11 35.43 22.26 -72.67
N SER A 12 36.12 23.39 -72.45
CA SER A 12 37.21 23.54 -71.48
C SER A 12 36.72 23.84 -70.05
N LEU A 13 35.64 24.63 -69.90
CA LEU A 13 35.08 24.99 -68.60
C LEU A 13 34.34 23.81 -67.95
N TRP A 14 33.68 22.99 -68.76
CA TRP A 14 32.95 21.80 -68.28
C TRP A 14 33.89 20.72 -67.72
N LYS A 15 35.09 20.54 -68.31
CA LYS A 15 36.12 19.64 -67.77
C LYS A 15 36.66 20.08 -66.41
N LYS A 16 36.63 21.38 -66.09
CA LYS A 16 37.04 21.91 -64.77
C LYS A 16 35.89 21.98 -63.75
N LEU A 17 34.67 22.20 -64.22
CA LEU A 17 33.48 22.23 -63.36
C LEU A 17 33.05 20.84 -62.89
N LEU A 18 33.23 19.81 -63.72
CA LEU A 18 32.85 18.44 -63.37
C LEU A 18 33.56 17.88 -62.12
N PRO A 19 34.91 17.97 -61.97
CA PRO A 19 35.57 17.54 -60.74
C PRO A 19 35.23 18.42 -59.53
N LEU A 20 34.97 19.72 -59.74
CA LEU A 20 34.56 20.63 -58.66
C LEU A 20 33.17 20.26 -58.10
N LEU A 21 32.22 19.95 -58.98
CA LEU A 21 30.89 19.46 -58.59
C LEU A 21 30.96 18.10 -57.89
N LEU A 22 31.83 17.21 -58.36
CA LEU A 22 32.01 15.89 -57.77
C LEU A 22 32.65 16.00 -56.38
N ALA A 23 33.63 16.89 -56.19
CA ALA A 23 34.22 17.19 -54.88
C ALA A 23 33.18 17.77 -53.90
N LEU A 24 32.31 18.68 -54.37
CA LEU A 24 31.21 19.22 -53.56
C LEU A 24 30.19 18.15 -53.18
N ALA A 25 29.84 17.26 -54.11
CA ALA A 25 28.92 16.15 -53.85
C ALA A 25 29.50 15.19 -52.79
N VAL A 26 30.78 14.84 -52.91
CA VAL A 26 31.48 13.99 -51.92
C VAL A 26 31.51 14.67 -50.56
N ALA A 27 31.87 15.95 -50.48
CA ALA A 27 31.86 16.71 -49.23
C ALA A 27 30.47 16.75 -48.57
N ALA A 28 29.41 16.95 -49.37
CA ALA A 28 28.03 16.92 -48.88
C ALA A 28 27.62 15.54 -48.36
N THR A 29 28.00 14.46 -49.04
CA THR A 29 27.72 13.09 -48.58
C THR A 29 28.48 12.73 -47.30
N CYS A 30 29.75 13.11 -47.19
CA CYS A 30 30.55 12.91 -45.97
C CYS A 30 29.97 13.70 -44.79
N TYR A 31 29.54 14.94 -45.02
CA TYR A 31 28.90 15.75 -43.98
C TYR A 31 27.58 15.12 -43.51
N ARG A 32 26.73 14.68 -44.44
CA ARG A 32 25.45 14.00 -44.12
C ARG A 32 25.67 12.70 -43.36
N ALA A 33 26.62 11.88 -43.80
CA ALA A 33 26.96 10.63 -43.13
C ALA A 33 27.49 10.87 -41.71
N GLY A 34 28.35 11.87 -41.53
CA GLY A 34 28.85 12.26 -40.20
C GLY A 34 27.75 12.77 -39.27
N TYR A 35 26.79 13.53 -39.78
CA TYR A 35 25.66 14.06 -39.01
C TYR A 35 24.71 12.95 -38.54
N LEU A 36 24.33 12.04 -39.46
CA LEU A 36 23.48 10.89 -39.15
C LEU A 36 24.12 9.95 -38.12
N ASN A 37 25.44 9.74 -38.20
CA ASN A 37 26.16 8.92 -37.23
C ASN A 37 26.22 9.56 -35.83
N ARG A 38 26.33 10.89 -35.76
CA ARG A 38 26.29 11.62 -34.47
C ARG A 38 24.92 11.53 -33.80
N ASP A 39 23.85 11.76 -34.56
CA ASP A 39 22.48 11.69 -34.03
C ASP A 39 22.10 10.28 -33.57
N GLY A 40 22.57 9.25 -34.30
CA GLY A 40 22.38 7.85 -33.90
C GLY A 40 23.04 7.55 -32.55
N LYS A 41 24.31 7.93 -32.38
CA LYS A 41 25.05 7.69 -31.14
C LYS A 41 24.48 8.44 -29.93
N ALA A 42 24.10 9.71 -30.12
CA ALA A 42 23.47 10.51 -29.07
C ALA A 42 22.13 9.90 -28.61
N LYS A 43 21.30 9.43 -29.56
CA LYS A 43 20.04 8.76 -29.24
C LYS A 43 20.24 7.44 -28.50
N THR A 44 21.25 6.65 -28.87
CA THR A 44 21.54 5.40 -28.18
C THR A 44 22.01 5.64 -26.75
N GLU A 45 22.89 6.62 -26.52
CA GLU A 45 23.36 6.97 -25.17
C GLU A 45 22.23 7.55 -24.30
N MET A 46 21.34 8.37 -24.86
CA MET A 46 20.15 8.83 -24.14
C MET A 46 19.19 7.68 -23.81
N ALA A 47 19.01 6.72 -24.72
CA ALA A 47 18.14 5.57 -24.49
C ALA A 47 18.69 4.63 -23.41
N THR A 48 20.02 4.40 -23.37
CA THR A 48 20.63 3.57 -22.31
C THR A 48 20.53 4.24 -20.95
N VAL A 49 20.76 5.56 -20.87
CA VAL A 49 20.61 6.32 -19.62
C VAL A 49 19.15 6.33 -19.17
N ALA A 50 18.19 6.54 -20.07
CA ALA A 50 16.76 6.49 -19.74
C ALA A 50 16.34 5.09 -19.25
N ALA A 51 16.82 4.02 -19.89
CA ALA A 51 16.55 2.64 -19.46
C ALA A 51 17.15 2.34 -18.07
N ALA A 52 18.39 2.79 -17.80
CA ALA A 52 19.03 2.64 -16.50
C ALA A 52 18.26 3.39 -15.39
N HIS A 53 17.77 4.60 -15.67
CA HIS A 53 16.94 5.35 -14.73
C HIS A 53 15.60 4.65 -14.44
N GLN A 54 14.93 4.10 -15.46
CA GLN A 54 13.68 3.36 -15.24
C GLN A 54 13.91 2.09 -14.43
N GLN A 55 15.00 1.36 -14.67
CA GLN A 55 15.35 0.19 -13.86
C GLN A 55 15.62 0.57 -12.40
N ALA A 56 16.39 1.63 -12.16
CA ALA A 56 16.66 2.12 -10.81
C ALA A 56 15.38 2.56 -10.07
N GLN A 57 14.43 3.20 -10.77
CA GLN A 57 13.14 3.57 -10.21
C GLN A 57 12.30 2.34 -9.84
N LEU A 58 12.24 1.34 -10.73
CA LEU A 58 11.52 0.09 -10.46
C LEU A 58 12.12 -0.68 -9.28
N GLU A 59 13.45 -0.70 -9.14
CA GLU A 59 14.12 -1.32 -7.99
C GLU A 59 13.84 -0.55 -6.69
N ALA A 60 13.84 0.78 -6.72
CA ALA A 60 13.50 1.61 -5.58
C ALA A 60 12.03 1.40 -5.15
N GLU A 61 11.10 1.34 -6.09
CA GLU A 61 9.69 1.04 -5.84
C GLU A 61 9.51 -0.36 -5.26
N ARG A 62 10.22 -1.36 -5.79
CA ARG A 62 10.20 -2.73 -5.25
C ARG A 62 10.72 -2.77 -3.82
N ALA A 63 11.86 -2.14 -3.54
CA ALA A 63 12.41 -2.06 -2.19
C ALA A 63 11.47 -1.34 -1.23
N TYR A 64 10.81 -0.27 -1.68
CA TYR A 64 9.81 0.45 -0.89
C TYR A 64 8.57 -0.42 -0.62
N SER A 65 8.07 -1.13 -1.63
CA SER A 65 6.92 -2.03 -1.50
C SER A 65 7.20 -3.23 -0.57
N ALA A 66 8.42 -3.77 -0.59
CA ALA A 66 8.84 -4.84 0.29
C ALA A 66 8.82 -4.37 1.77
N LYS A 67 9.36 -3.18 2.04
CA LYS A 67 9.31 -2.59 3.38
C LYS A 67 7.88 -2.30 3.84
N LEU A 68 7.02 -1.85 2.93
CA LEU A 68 5.59 -1.65 3.21
C LEU A 68 4.89 -2.95 3.57
N ALA A 69 5.18 -4.05 2.88
CA ALA A 69 4.61 -5.36 3.17
C ALA A 69 5.04 -5.88 4.55
N GLU A 70 6.31 -5.71 4.93
CA GLU A 70 6.81 -6.07 6.26
C GLU A 70 6.11 -5.27 7.37
N VAL A 71 6.04 -3.95 7.22
CA VAL A 71 5.35 -3.08 8.19
C VAL A 71 3.85 -3.38 8.25
N ALA A 72 3.22 -3.67 7.12
CA ALA A 72 1.80 -4.05 7.08
C ALA A 72 1.54 -5.36 7.83
N ALA A 73 2.43 -6.36 7.69
CA ALA A 73 2.32 -7.63 8.41
C ALA A 73 2.47 -7.45 9.93
N GLU A 74 3.39 -6.59 10.37
CA GLU A 74 3.54 -6.26 11.79
C GLU A 74 2.32 -5.50 12.33
N ARG A 75 1.84 -4.50 11.59
CA ARG A 75 0.64 -3.74 11.95
C ARG A 75 -0.58 -4.64 12.07
N GLN A 76 -0.76 -5.57 11.13
CA GLN A 76 -1.87 -6.51 11.15
C GLN A 76 -1.84 -7.39 12.41
N LYS A 77 -0.67 -7.92 12.79
CA LYS A 77 -0.52 -8.71 14.03
C LYS A 77 -0.94 -7.92 15.27
N TRP A 78 -0.53 -6.65 15.35
CA TRP A 78 -0.89 -5.79 16.48
C TRP A 78 -2.38 -5.44 16.50
N VAL A 79 -2.98 -5.21 15.33
CA VAL A 79 -4.43 -4.95 15.21
C VAL A 79 -5.23 -6.18 15.59
N ASP A 80 -4.86 -7.37 15.08
CA ASP A 80 -5.52 -8.63 15.41
C ASP A 80 -5.42 -8.93 16.90
N PHE A 81 -4.24 -8.68 17.50
CA PHE A 81 -4.05 -8.82 18.93
C PHE A 81 -4.94 -7.86 19.72
N ALA A 82 -4.95 -6.57 19.37
CA ALA A 82 -5.80 -5.57 20.02
C ALA A 82 -7.29 -5.92 19.89
N GLN A 83 -7.74 -6.32 18.69
CA GLN A 83 -9.10 -6.73 18.43
C GLN A 83 -9.49 -7.95 19.28
N SER A 84 -8.62 -8.95 19.37
CA SER A 84 -8.86 -10.14 20.20
C SER A 84 -9.00 -9.78 21.69
N GLN A 85 -8.22 -8.81 22.19
CA GLN A 85 -8.34 -8.33 23.56
C GLN A 85 -9.64 -7.55 23.77
N SER A 86 -10.00 -6.67 22.83
CA SER A 86 -11.25 -5.92 22.88
C SER A 86 -12.47 -6.83 22.88
N VAL A 87 -12.46 -7.90 22.07
CA VAL A 87 -13.53 -8.91 22.05
C VAL A 87 -13.61 -9.64 23.38
N LYS A 88 -12.48 -10.14 23.91
CA LYS A 88 -12.44 -10.80 25.23
C LYS A 88 -12.96 -9.91 26.35
N LEU A 89 -12.58 -8.63 26.33
CA LEU A 89 -13.03 -7.66 27.32
C LEU A 89 -14.52 -7.36 27.17
N ALA A 90 -15.02 -7.22 25.94
CA ALA A 90 -16.45 -7.05 25.69
C ALA A 90 -17.27 -8.28 26.13
N GLU A 91 -16.77 -9.50 25.89
CA GLU A 91 -17.40 -10.73 26.36
C GLU A 91 -17.40 -10.84 27.89
N ALA A 92 -16.27 -10.54 28.53
CA ALA A 92 -16.18 -10.52 30.00
C ALA A 92 -17.16 -9.50 30.59
N ASN A 93 -17.24 -8.30 30.02
CA ASN A 93 -18.18 -7.27 30.46
C ASN A 93 -19.64 -7.71 30.27
N ARG A 94 -19.98 -8.36 29.14
CA ARG A 94 -21.34 -8.92 28.96
C ARG A 94 -21.67 -9.99 30.01
N ARG A 95 -20.71 -10.87 30.33
CA ARG A 95 -20.91 -11.89 31.38
C ARG A 95 -21.16 -11.22 32.74
N LEU A 96 -20.33 -10.23 33.10
CA LEU A 96 -20.50 -9.47 34.35
C LEU A 96 -21.85 -8.74 34.40
N ASP A 97 -22.26 -8.11 33.30
CA ASP A 97 -23.55 -7.41 33.22
C ASP A 97 -24.74 -8.37 33.35
N SER A 98 -24.68 -9.52 32.68
CA SER A 98 -25.71 -10.57 32.79
C SER A 98 -25.80 -11.13 34.21
N GLN A 99 -24.68 -11.41 34.86
CA GLN A 99 -24.63 -11.90 36.24
C GLN A 99 -25.14 -10.83 37.22
N THR A 100 -24.76 -9.57 37.02
CA THR A 100 -25.23 -8.45 37.84
C THR A 100 -26.75 -8.29 37.71
N THR A 101 -27.28 -8.38 36.50
CA THR A 101 -28.73 -8.29 36.25
C THR A 101 -29.47 -9.46 36.89
N TYR A 102 -28.96 -10.68 36.75
CA TYR A 102 -29.53 -11.86 37.38
C TYR A 102 -29.54 -11.74 38.92
N ILE A 103 -28.41 -11.35 39.53
CA ILE A 103 -28.33 -11.16 40.98
C ILE A 103 -29.29 -10.07 41.45
N LYS A 104 -29.40 -8.94 40.72
CA LYS A 104 -30.36 -7.86 41.04
C LYS A 104 -31.81 -8.34 41.02
N GLN A 105 -32.15 -9.26 40.11
CA GLN A 105 -33.48 -9.87 40.05
C GLN A 105 -33.68 -10.90 41.15
N GLU A 106 -32.64 -11.65 41.53
CA GLU A 106 -32.75 -12.72 42.53
C GLU A 106 -32.79 -12.19 43.97
N ILE A 107 -32.20 -11.02 44.26
CA ILE A 107 -32.24 -10.36 45.58
C ILE A 107 -33.67 -10.23 46.13
N PRO A 108 -34.64 -9.60 45.44
CA PRO A 108 -36.00 -9.48 45.96
C PRO A 108 -36.70 -10.83 46.11
N HIS A 109 -36.40 -11.81 45.25
CA HIS A 109 -36.96 -13.16 45.36
C HIS A 109 -36.42 -13.91 46.58
N ALA A 110 -35.11 -13.82 46.86
CA ALA A 110 -34.50 -14.39 48.05
C ALA A 110 -35.06 -13.76 49.34
N ILE A 111 -35.20 -12.43 49.38
CA ILE A 111 -35.80 -11.71 50.52
C ILE A 111 -37.27 -12.12 50.72
N ALA A 112 -38.05 -12.28 49.64
CA ALA A 112 -39.44 -12.74 49.74
C ALA A 112 -39.54 -14.17 50.31
N ARG A 113 -38.67 -15.09 49.87
CA ARG A 113 -38.61 -16.47 50.39
C ARG A 113 -38.21 -16.48 51.86
N ASP A 114 -37.17 -15.73 52.24
CA ASP A 114 -36.71 -15.62 53.62
C ASP A 114 -37.78 -15.05 54.57
N ASN A 115 -38.55 -14.06 54.10
CA ASN A 115 -39.67 -13.50 54.86
C ASN A 115 -40.83 -14.51 55.03
N SER A 116 -41.07 -15.37 54.04
CA SER A 116 -42.12 -16.39 54.11
C SER A 116 -41.74 -17.63 54.96
N ALA A 117 -40.45 -17.93 55.08
CA ALA A 117 -39.93 -19.12 55.78
C ALA A 117 -39.78 -18.96 57.30
N GLY A 118 -40.06 -17.77 57.86
CA GLY A 118 -40.16 -17.55 59.31
C GLY A 118 -38.83 -17.48 60.07
N GLY A 119 -37.67 -17.50 59.40
CA GLY A 119 -36.32 -17.45 59.99
C GLY A 119 -35.55 -16.15 59.75
N CYS A 120 -36.23 -15.06 59.41
CA CYS A 120 -35.61 -13.80 59.01
C CYS A 120 -35.20 -12.95 60.23
N HIS A 121 -33.92 -12.59 60.33
CA HIS A 121 -33.44 -11.54 61.24
C HIS A 121 -33.01 -10.34 60.40
N SER A 122 -33.62 -9.17 60.65
CA SER A 122 -33.32 -7.90 59.97
C SER A 122 -33.53 -7.81 58.44
N GLY A 123 -34.31 -8.72 57.83
CA GLY A 123 -34.62 -8.68 56.39
C GLY A 123 -33.72 -9.57 55.50
N LEU A 124 -32.79 -10.34 56.10
CA LEU A 124 -31.95 -11.31 55.42
C LEU A 124 -32.03 -12.66 56.15
N GLY A 125 -32.38 -13.72 55.43
CA GLY A 125 -32.41 -15.09 55.93
C GLY A 125 -31.38 -15.98 55.21
N THR A 126 -31.62 -17.29 55.25
CA THR A 126 -30.74 -18.31 54.69
C THR A 126 -30.55 -18.16 53.17
N ASP A 127 -31.59 -17.79 52.42
CA ASP A 127 -31.50 -17.63 50.97
C ASP A 127 -30.72 -16.38 50.57
N GLY A 128 -30.90 -15.26 51.28
CA GLY A 128 -30.12 -14.03 51.08
C GLY A 128 -28.64 -14.22 51.37
N LEU A 129 -28.29 -14.94 52.44
CA LEU A 129 -26.91 -15.31 52.78
C LEU A 129 -26.27 -16.19 51.70
N ARG A 130 -27.02 -17.16 51.17
CA ARG A 130 -26.56 -18.03 50.08
C ARG A 130 -26.31 -17.25 48.80
N LEU A 131 -27.21 -16.33 48.44
CA LEU A 131 -27.05 -15.47 47.27
C LEU A 131 -25.84 -14.54 47.41
N TYR A 132 -25.59 -13.99 48.60
CA TYR A 132 -24.42 -13.15 48.88
C TYR A 132 -23.10 -13.93 48.76
N ARG A 133 -23.04 -15.14 49.31
CA ARG A 133 -21.88 -16.04 49.17
C ARG A 133 -21.62 -16.37 47.71
N GLN A 134 -22.66 -16.68 46.95
CA GLN A 134 -22.57 -16.97 45.52
C GLN A 134 -22.08 -15.76 44.71
N ALA A 135 -22.55 -14.55 45.03
CA ALA A 135 -22.09 -13.32 44.38
C ALA A 135 -20.61 -13.01 44.63
N LEU A 136 -20.08 -13.43 45.79
CA LEU A 136 -18.66 -13.33 46.14
C LEU A 136 -17.81 -14.51 45.60
N GLY A 137 -18.43 -15.48 44.92
CA GLY A 137 -17.74 -16.65 44.36
C GLY A 137 -17.48 -17.78 45.35
N TYR A 138 -18.12 -17.77 46.53
CA TYR A 138 -18.07 -18.89 47.47
C TYR A 138 -19.13 -19.95 47.12
N SER A 139 -18.77 -21.22 47.32
CA SER A 139 -19.69 -22.35 47.18
C SER A 139 -20.88 -22.20 48.12
N ALA A 140 -22.08 -22.46 47.59
CA ALA A 140 -23.33 -22.42 48.34
C ALA A 140 -23.54 -23.76 49.09
N ASP A 141 -22.63 -24.07 50.01
CA ASP A 141 -22.72 -25.22 50.91
C ASP A 141 -23.23 -24.78 52.31
#